data_AF-A0AAU7QMZ7-F1
#
_entry.id   AF-A0AAU7QMZ7-F1
#
_cell.length_a   1.000
_cell.length_b   1.000
_cell.length_c   1.000
_cell.angle_alpha   90.00
_cell.angle_beta   90.00
_cell.angle_gamma   90.00
#
_symmetry.space_group_name_H-M   'P 1'
#
loop_
_entity.id
_entity.type
_entity.pdbx_description
1 polymer ?
#
loop_
_entity_poly.entity_id
_entity_poly.type
_entity_poly.pdbx_seq_one_letter_code
_entity_poly.pdbx_strand_id
1 'polypeptide(L)'
;MSTIFIGGSRHVSHLSSQVRERINNVISKGHDVVLGDANGADKAAQKFLHEAGYRKVTVYCSGDRPRNNLGQWDLHPVAPPKSARGFQFYAAKDREMAAAADFGLMIWDGKSPGTVLNVLRLIRAGKAVVLIHGSAASFTLKSTQDWDTFLDGCSDELRIDLHDRATPEEWQPGSTNPQAGLFTATPIASRVAEQSVESVYAPKTSPAAPG
;
A
#
# COMPACT_ATOMS: atom_id res chain seq x y z
N MET A 1 13.96 16.21 4.29
CA MET A 1 14.46 14.96 3.68
C MET A 1 13.26 14.11 3.36
N SER A 2 13.33 13.32 2.29
CA SER A 2 12.22 12.49 1.83
C SER A 2 12.68 11.05 1.65
N THR A 3 11.76 10.12 1.83
CA THR A 3 11.97 8.69 1.63
C THR A 3 11.48 8.28 0.25
N ILE A 4 12.33 7.63 -0.54
CA ILE A 4 12.03 7.22 -1.91
C ILE A 4 11.90 5.71 -1.96
N PHE A 5 10.71 5.21 -2.34
CA PHE A 5 10.54 3.80 -2.66
C PHE A 5 11.04 3.56 -4.08
N ILE A 6 12.16 2.86 -4.19
CA ILE A 6 12.66 2.36 -5.47
C ILE A 6 12.27 0.89 -5.58
N GLY A 7 11.65 0.51 -6.68
CA GLY A 7 11.27 -0.88 -6.90
C GLY A 7 11.01 -1.18 -8.37
N GLY A 8 10.77 -2.44 -8.72
CA GLY A 8 10.39 -2.75 -10.08
C GLY A 8 10.27 -4.21 -10.46
N SER A 9 10.19 -4.42 -11.77
CA SER A 9 9.95 -5.72 -12.39
C SER A 9 11.11 -6.69 -12.16
N ARG A 10 10.77 -7.95 -11.88
CA ARG A 10 11.76 -9.03 -11.67
C ARG A 10 12.57 -9.40 -12.92
N HIS A 11 12.07 -9.06 -14.11
CA HIS A 11 12.77 -9.30 -15.38
C HIS A 11 13.68 -8.15 -15.81
N VAL A 12 13.68 -7.01 -15.10
CA VAL A 12 14.57 -5.90 -15.41
C VAL A 12 15.89 -6.10 -14.66
N SER A 13 16.91 -6.60 -15.35
CA SER A 13 18.24 -6.83 -14.76
C SER A 13 19.21 -5.65 -14.91
N HIS A 14 18.85 -4.63 -15.69
CA HIS A 14 19.70 -3.48 -15.99
C HIS A 14 18.93 -2.17 -15.86
N LEU A 15 19.57 -1.17 -15.27
CA LEU A 15 19.01 0.18 -15.13
C LEU A 15 19.37 1.03 -16.36
N SER A 16 18.37 1.62 -17.01
CA SER A 16 18.58 2.59 -18.09
C SER A 16 19.29 3.85 -17.57
N SER A 17 19.86 4.65 -18.48
CA SER A 17 20.52 5.92 -18.14
C SER A 17 19.57 6.84 -17.36
N GLN A 18 18.32 6.93 -17.80
CA GLN A 18 17.29 7.73 -17.13
C GLN A 18 17.03 7.27 -15.68
N VAL A 19 16.99 5.95 -15.42
CA VAL A 19 16.84 5.43 -14.05
C VAL A 19 18.07 5.79 -13.21
N ARG A 20 19.27 5.57 -13.74
CA ARG A 20 20.53 5.88 -13.04
C ARG A 20 20.64 7.36 -12.69
N GLU A 21 20.27 8.24 -13.62
CA GLU A 21 20.23 9.69 -13.39
C GLU A 21 19.28 10.07 -12.25
N ARG A 22 18.08 9.49 -12.22
CA ARG A 22 17.14 9.72 -11.11
C ARG A 22 17.67 9.21 -9.78
N ILE A 23 18.30 8.04 -9.75
CA ILE A 23 18.92 7.52 -8.52
C ILE A 23 20.09 8.42 -8.08
N ASN A 24 20.91 8.91 -9.02
CA ASN A 24 21.98 9.87 -8.70
C ASN A 24 21.42 11.17 -8.09
N ASN A 25 20.26 11.63 -8.54
CA ASN A 25 19.58 12.79 -7.95
C ASN A 25 19.05 12.50 -6.53
N VAL A 26 18.62 11.27 -6.24
CA VAL A 26 18.25 10.83 -4.89
C VAL A 26 19.47 10.83 -3.98
N ILE A 27 20.60 10.29 -4.46
CA ILE A 27 21.89 10.25 -3.76
C ILE A 27 22.41 11.66 -3.46
N SER A 28 22.45 12.53 -4.47
CA SER A 28 23.02 13.89 -4.35
C SER A 28 22.23 14.77 -3.38
N LYS A 29 20.91 14.57 -3.29
CA LYS A 29 20.04 15.24 -2.32
C LYS A 29 20.01 14.56 -0.96
N GLY A 30 20.67 13.40 -0.82
CA GLY A 30 20.78 12.66 0.43
C GLY A 30 19.46 12.09 0.95
N HIS A 31 18.50 11.82 0.06
CA HIS A 31 17.19 11.25 0.39
C HIS A 31 17.28 9.80 0.88
N ASP A 32 16.44 9.41 1.82
CA ASP A 32 16.38 8.03 2.29
C ASP A 32 15.78 7.13 1.20
N VAL A 33 16.24 5.88 1.11
CA VAL A 33 15.80 4.92 0.10
C VAL A 33 15.24 3.67 0.77
N VAL A 34 14.05 3.25 0.38
CA VAL A 34 13.51 1.94 0.71
C VAL A 34 13.45 1.07 -0.55
N LEU A 35 13.95 -0.16 -0.44
CA LEU A 35 14.06 -1.13 -1.53
C LEU A 35 13.50 -2.48 -1.11
N GLY A 36 12.98 -3.23 -2.07
CA GLY A 36 12.72 -4.65 -1.87
C GLY A 36 13.99 -5.50 -1.99
N ASP A 37 13.86 -6.75 -1.58
CA ASP A 37 14.88 -7.80 -1.71
C ASP A 37 14.77 -8.63 -3.01
N ALA A 38 13.88 -8.30 -3.95
CA ALA A 38 13.64 -9.15 -5.11
C ALA A 38 14.81 -9.20 -6.10
N ASN A 39 14.84 -10.23 -6.95
CA ASN A 39 15.67 -10.19 -8.17
C ASN A 39 15.09 -9.17 -9.16
N GLY A 40 15.88 -8.83 -10.19
CA GLY A 40 15.49 -7.84 -11.19
C GLY A 40 15.76 -6.42 -10.71
N ALA A 41 14.79 -5.53 -10.88
CA ALA A 41 14.99 -4.09 -10.70
C ALA A 41 15.47 -3.75 -9.28
N ASP A 42 14.89 -4.36 -8.25
CA ASP A 42 15.29 -4.20 -6.86
C ASP A 42 16.78 -4.51 -6.67
N LYS A 43 17.24 -5.70 -7.10
CA LYS A 43 18.65 -6.09 -7.04
C LYS A 43 19.56 -5.20 -7.88
N ALA A 44 19.10 -4.74 -9.05
CA ALA A 44 19.85 -3.82 -9.90
C ALA A 44 20.02 -2.44 -9.24
N ALA A 45 18.97 -1.92 -8.59
CA ALA A 45 19.01 -0.70 -7.81
C ALA A 45 19.92 -0.84 -6.57
N GLN A 46 19.80 -1.96 -5.84
CA GLN A 46 20.74 -2.30 -4.76
C GLN A 46 22.18 -2.29 -5.27
N LYS A 47 22.48 -2.97 -6.39
CA LYS A 47 23.85 -3.00 -6.93
C LYS A 47 24.37 -1.58 -7.21
N PHE A 48 23.56 -0.76 -7.88
CA PHE A 48 23.94 0.60 -8.24
C PHE A 48 24.18 1.50 -7.02
N LEU A 49 23.32 1.42 -6.00
CA LEU A 49 23.46 2.19 -4.75
C LEU A 49 24.68 1.72 -3.94
N HIS A 50 24.95 0.42 -3.93
CA HIS A 50 26.12 -0.15 -3.26
C HIS A 50 27.42 0.31 -3.92
N GLU A 51 27.49 0.25 -5.25
CA GLU A 51 28.64 0.73 -6.03
C GLU A 51 28.89 2.23 -5.82
N ALA A 52 27.83 3.02 -5.62
CA ALA A 52 27.92 4.44 -5.27
C ALA A 52 28.28 4.70 -3.79
N GLY A 53 28.45 3.66 -2.97
CA GLY A 53 28.73 3.78 -1.53
C GLY A 53 27.59 4.41 -0.72
N TYR A 54 26.36 4.40 -1.23
CA TYR A 54 25.25 5.08 -0.58
C TYR A 54 24.75 4.31 0.65
N ARG A 55 24.60 4.99 1.79
CA ARG A 55 24.32 4.33 3.09
C ARG A 55 22.89 4.50 3.60
N LYS A 56 22.15 5.49 3.10
CA LYS A 56 20.77 5.78 3.56
C LYS A 56 19.75 4.88 2.85
N VAL A 57 19.88 3.59 3.07
CA VAL A 57 19.06 2.57 2.43
C VAL A 57 18.52 1.64 3.50
N THR A 58 17.26 1.25 3.38
CA THR A 58 16.65 0.17 4.15
C THR A 58 16.05 -0.86 3.20
N VAL A 59 16.39 -2.13 3.40
CA VAL A 59 15.89 -3.23 2.56
C VAL A 59 14.75 -3.95 3.27
N TYR A 60 13.59 -4.02 2.62
CA TYR A 60 12.41 -4.71 3.11
C TYR A 60 12.34 -6.12 2.52
N CYS A 61 12.04 -7.10 3.38
CA CYS A 61 11.83 -8.49 2.99
C CYS A 61 10.58 -9.07 3.67
N SER A 62 9.93 -10.03 3.01
CA SER A 62 8.83 -10.78 3.63
C SER A 62 9.41 -11.96 4.40
N GLY A 63 9.20 -11.99 5.71
CA GLY A 63 9.80 -12.94 6.64
C GLY A 63 11.20 -12.54 7.10
N ASP A 64 11.88 -13.46 7.79
CA ASP A 64 13.08 -13.14 8.58
C ASP A 64 14.36 -13.00 7.76
N ARG A 65 14.37 -13.43 6.49
CA ARG A 65 15.58 -13.46 5.66
C ARG A 65 15.34 -12.83 4.29
N PRO A 66 16.14 -11.82 3.88
CA PRO A 66 16.07 -11.24 2.55
C PRO A 66 16.63 -12.21 1.51
N ARG A 67 16.08 -12.18 0.30
CA ARG A 67 16.66 -12.83 -0.88
C ARG A 67 17.94 -12.13 -1.33
N ASN A 68 17.99 -10.80 -1.25
CA ASN A 68 19.16 -9.98 -1.58
C ASN A 68 19.25 -8.77 -0.64
N ASN A 69 20.46 -8.51 -0.14
CA ASN A 69 20.86 -7.25 0.51
C ASN A 69 22.33 -6.99 0.18
N LEU A 70 22.59 -6.48 -1.03
CA LEU A 70 23.95 -6.40 -1.58
C LEU A 70 24.86 -5.43 -0.82
N GLY A 71 24.29 -4.34 -0.32
CA GLY A 71 25.05 -3.32 0.42
C GLY A 71 25.13 -3.55 1.92
N GLN A 72 24.60 -4.68 2.43
CA GLN A 72 24.54 -4.98 3.86
C GLN A 72 23.90 -3.84 4.67
N TRP A 73 22.83 -3.26 4.11
CA TRP A 73 22.07 -2.19 4.76
C TRP A 73 21.14 -2.71 5.83
N ASP A 74 20.54 -1.79 6.57
CA ASP A 74 19.51 -2.10 7.56
C ASP A 74 18.36 -2.88 6.91
N LEU A 75 17.90 -3.91 7.62
CA LEU A 75 16.82 -4.79 7.19
C LEU A 75 15.53 -4.46 7.94
N HIS A 76 14.43 -4.39 7.20
CA HIS A 76 13.08 -4.30 7.74
C HIS A 76 12.30 -5.58 7.37
N PRO A 77 12.33 -6.61 8.23
CA PRO A 77 11.56 -7.82 8.01
C PRO A 77 10.08 -7.55 8.28
N VAL A 78 9.25 -7.93 7.32
CA VAL A 78 7.79 -7.80 7.41
C VAL A 78 7.20 -9.16 7.65
N ALA A 79 6.37 -9.31 8.68
CA ALA A 79 5.65 -10.53 8.96
C ALA A 79 4.31 -10.54 8.19
N PRO A 80 4.21 -11.23 7.05
CA PRO A 80 2.95 -11.31 6.32
C PRO A 80 1.90 -12.08 7.15
N PRO A 81 0.60 -11.83 6.91
CA PRO A 81 -0.46 -12.61 7.54
C PRO A 81 -0.25 -14.11 7.35
N LYS A 82 -0.56 -14.94 8.36
CA LYS A 82 -0.34 -16.41 8.30
C LYS A 82 -1.04 -17.09 7.12
N SER A 83 -2.13 -16.51 6.62
CA SER A 83 -2.88 -16.98 5.45
C SER A 83 -2.29 -16.53 4.10
N ALA A 84 -1.39 -15.55 4.09
CA ALA A 84 -0.86 -14.97 2.86
C ALA A 84 0.06 -15.97 2.16
N ARG A 85 -0.27 -16.30 0.91
CA ARG A 85 0.54 -17.16 0.04
C ARG A 85 0.83 -16.48 -1.28
N GLY A 86 1.85 -16.97 -1.98
CA GLY A 86 2.19 -16.50 -3.32
C GLY A 86 2.40 -14.99 -3.38
N PHE A 87 1.66 -14.32 -4.25
CA PHE A 87 1.75 -12.86 -4.43
C PHE A 87 1.51 -12.08 -3.12
N GLN A 88 0.47 -12.44 -2.35
CA GLN A 88 0.10 -11.68 -1.15
C GLN A 88 1.20 -11.71 -0.07
N PHE A 89 1.95 -12.80 0.00
CA PHE A 89 3.10 -12.93 0.90
C PHE A 89 4.18 -11.89 0.58
N TYR A 90 4.53 -11.73 -0.70
CA TYR A 90 5.53 -10.75 -1.14
C TYR A 90 4.99 -9.32 -1.17
N ALA A 91 3.69 -9.14 -1.41
CA ALA A 91 3.06 -7.82 -1.42
C ALA A 91 2.98 -7.19 -0.01
N ALA A 92 3.06 -7.98 1.06
CA ALA A 92 3.02 -7.45 2.43
C ALA A 92 4.13 -6.40 2.68
N LYS A 93 5.38 -6.72 2.33
CA LYS A 93 6.48 -5.76 2.43
C LYS A 93 6.33 -4.57 1.46
N ASP A 94 5.72 -4.79 0.30
CA ASP A 94 5.55 -3.74 -0.70
C ASP A 94 4.55 -2.68 -0.22
N ARG A 95 3.53 -3.10 0.54
CA ARG A 95 2.59 -2.19 1.23
C ARG A 95 3.30 -1.35 2.27
N GLU A 96 4.18 -1.95 3.07
CA GLU A 96 4.95 -1.20 4.07
C GLU A 96 5.95 -0.22 3.44
N MET A 97 6.64 -0.62 2.37
CA MET A 97 7.49 0.31 1.60
C MET A 97 6.69 1.47 1.02
N ALA A 98 5.51 1.20 0.45
CA ALA A 98 4.62 2.25 -0.06
C ALA A 98 4.09 3.17 1.05
N ALA A 99 3.85 2.63 2.25
CA ALA A 99 3.44 3.41 3.42
C ALA A 99 4.57 4.28 3.98
N ALA A 100 5.81 3.79 4.00
CA ALA A 100 6.98 4.50 4.52
C ALA A 100 7.54 5.58 3.58
N ALA A 101 7.32 5.47 2.28
CA ALA A 101 7.87 6.42 1.31
C ALA A 101 7.06 7.72 1.18
N ASP A 102 7.70 8.79 0.71
CA ASP A 102 7.04 10.03 0.28
C ASP A 102 6.82 10.06 -1.23
N PHE A 103 7.70 9.38 -1.98
CA PHE A 103 7.69 9.29 -3.44
C PHE A 103 8.06 7.88 -3.93
N GLY A 104 7.61 7.53 -5.13
CA GLY A 104 8.01 6.30 -5.80
C GLY A 104 8.87 6.51 -7.05
N LEU A 105 9.80 5.59 -7.26
CA LEU A 105 10.49 5.37 -8.53
C LEU A 105 10.34 3.89 -8.91
N MET A 106 9.49 3.63 -9.90
CA MET A 106 9.13 2.29 -10.34
C MET A 106 9.75 1.99 -11.70
N ILE A 107 10.48 0.88 -11.79
CA ILE A 107 11.18 0.43 -12.99
C ILE A 107 10.41 -0.75 -13.57
N TRP A 108 9.83 -0.58 -14.75
CA TRP A 108 8.84 -1.49 -15.30
C TRP A 108 9.27 -2.07 -16.65
N ASP A 109 8.84 -3.30 -16.90
CA ASP A 109 9.06 -4.07 -18.13
C ASP A 109 7.83 -4.05 -19.05
N GLY A 110 6.84 -3.20 -18.75
CA GLY A 110 5.57 -3.14 -19.47
C GLY A 110 4.60 -4.27 -19.14
N LYS A 111 4.96 -5.18 -18.23
CA LYS A 111 4.19 -6.42 -17.99
C LYS A 111 3.93 -6.73 -16.53
N SER A 112 4.86 -6.42 -15.62
CA SER A 112 4.76 -6.80 -14.20
C SER A 112 3.56 -6.16 -13.49
N PRO A 113 2.56 -6.95 -13.05
CA PRO A 113 1.43 -6.43 -12.27
C PRO A 113 1.89 -5.95 -10.89
N GLY A 114 2.87 -6.62 -10.28
CA GLY A 114 3.39 -6.24 -8.96
C GLY A 114 3.99 -4.83 -8.94
N THR A 115 4.70 -4.45 -10.01
CA THR A 115 5.27 -3.10 -10.15
C THR A 115 4.17 -2.05 -10.26
N VAL A 116 3.14 -2.33 -11.06
CA VAL A 116 2.00 -1.42 -11.25
C VAL A 116 1.12 -1.34 -9.98
N LEU A 117 1.00 -2.42 -9.21
CA LEU A 117 0.32 -2.36 -7.91
C LEU A 117 1.08 -1.50 -6.89
N ASN A 118 2.41 -1.38 -6.99
CA ASN A 118 3.16 -0.42 -6.17
C ASN A 118 2.85 1.02 -6.58
N VAL A 119 2.67 1.29 -7.88
CA VAL A 119 2.17 2.59 -8.37
C VAL A 119 0.80 2.89 -7.78
N LEU A 120 -0.14 1.94 -7.85
CA LEU A 120 -1.48 2.08 -7.28
C LEU A 120 -1.42 2.42 -5.79
N ARG A 121 -0.66 1.65 -4.99
CA ARG A 121 -0.53 1.86 -3.54
C ARG A 121 -0.05 3.26 -3.20
N LEU A 122 0.98 3.74 -3.90
CA LEU A 122 1.52 5.09 -3.70
C LEU A 122 0.48 6.16 -4.07
N ILE A 123 -0.20 6.02 -5.19
CA ILE A 123 -1.20 6.99 -5.64
C ILE A 123 -2.41 7.03 -4.71
N ARG A 124 -2.90 5.89 -4.24
CA ARG A 124 -3.98 5.84 -3.25
C ARG A 124 -3.57 6.47 -1.90
N ALA A 125 -2.28 6.45 -1.58
CA ALA A 125 -1.73 7.14 -0.42
C ALA A 125 -1.41 8.63 -0.67
N GLY A 126 -1.75 9.19 -1.84
CA GLY A 126 -1.49 10.59 -2.20
C GLY A 126 -0.03 10.90 -2.54
N LYS A 127 0.76 9.89 -2.88
CA LYS A 127 2.21 9.99 -3.12
C LYS A 127 2.52 9.95 -4.60
N ALA A 128 3.35 10.89 -5.06
CA ALA A 128 3.73 10.94 -6.46
C ALA A 128 4.72 9.82 -6.82
N VAL A 129 4.58 9.27 -8.01
CA VAL A 129 5.40 8.16 -8.51
C VAL A 129 5.84 8.40 -9.94
N VAL A 130 7.11 8.13 -10.20
CA VAL A 130 7.67 8.08 -11.55
C VAL A 130 7.79 6.62 -11.96
N LEU A 131 7.13 6.25 -13.06
CA LEU A 131 7.18 4.94 -13.67
C LEU A 131 8.01 5.00 -14.97
N ILE A 132 9.05 4.20 -15.06
CA ILE A 132 9.96 4.15 -16.22
C ILE A 132 9.88 2.79 -16.89
N HIS A 133 9.72 2.79 -18.21
CA HIS A 133 9.75 1.59 -19.04
C HIS A 133 10.86 1.70 -20.10
N GLY A 134 11.96 0.97 -19.87
CA GLY A 134 13.12 0.97 -20.77
C GLY A 134 13.73 2.37 -20.97
N SER A 135 13.83 2.79 -22.23
CA SER A 135 14.28 4.13 -22.65
C SER A 135 13.13 5.05 -23.08
N ALA A 136 11.87 4.62 -22.91
CA ALA A 136 10.71 5.44 -23.23
C ALA A 136 10.57 6.63 -22.28
N ALA A 137 9.70 7.58 -22.64
CA ALA A 137 9.32 8.67 -21.73
C ALA A 137 8.75 8.09 -20.43
N SER A 138 9.15 8.68 -19.29
CA SER A 138 8.66 8.26 -17.99
C SER A 138 7.24 8.78 -17.73
N PHE A 139 6.37 7.95 -17.19
CA PHE A 139 5.07 8.39 -16.68
C PHE A 139 5.26 8.99 -15.29
N THR A 140 4.68 10.16 -15.03
CA THR A 140 4.64 10.74 -13.69
C THR A 140 3.20 10.81 -13.25
N LEU A 141 2.86 10.02 -12.24
CA LEU A 141 1.52 9.96 -11.68
C LEU A 141 1.53 10.69 -10.33
N LYS A 142 0.56 11.56 -10.10
CA LYS A 142 0.42 12.35 -8.87
C LYS A 142 -0.97 12.26 -8.25
N SER A 143 -1.94 11.72 -8.98
CA SER A 143 -3.34 11.69 -8.61
C SER A 143 -4.04 10.42 -9.08
N THR A 144 -5.24 10.19 -8.55
CA THR A 144 -6.13 9.11 -9.03
C THR A 144 -6.49 9.29 -10.50
N GLN A 145 -6.66 10.52 -10.99
CA GLN A 145 -6.92 10.77 -12.41
C GLN A 145 -5.76 10.31 -13.31
N ASP A 146 -4.52 10.56 -12.87
CA ASP A 146 -3.34 10.08 -13.61
C ASP A 146 -3.28 8.55 -13.63
N TRP A 147 -3.69 7.92 -12.52
CA TRP A 147 -3.80 6.47 -12.43
C TRP A 147 -4.85 5.92 -13.39
N ASP A 148 -6.06 6.48 -13.42
CA ASP A 148 -7.13 6.02 -14.31
C ASP A 148 -6.70 6.18 -15.78
N THR A 149 -6.13 7.32 -16.14
CA THR A 149 -5.58 7.57 -17.49
C THR A 149 -4.47 6.57 -17.85
N PHE A 150 -3.57 6.25 -16.91
CA PHE A 150 -2.53 5.24 -17.13
C PHE A 150 -3.13 3.84 -17.31
N LEU A 151 -4.12 3.48 -16.49
CA LEU A 151 -4.80 2.20 -16.54
C LEU A 151 -5.58 2.02 -17.85
N ASP A 152 -6.17 3.09 -18.39
CA ASP A 152 -6.83 3.13 -19.70
C ASP A 152 -5.86 2.90 -20.88
N GLY A 153 -4.57 3.11 -20.68
CA GLY A 153 -3.52 2.77 -21.64
C GLY A 153 -2.97 1.34 -21.53
N CYS A 154 -3.31 0.60 -20.48
CA CYS A 154 -2.82 -0.77 -20.25
C CYS A 154 -3.54 -1.82 -21.11
N SER A 155 -2.97 -3.02 -21.26
CA SER A 155 -3.67 -4.13 -21.92
C SER A 155 -4.74 -4.73 -21.00
N ASP A 156 -5.74 -5.38 -21.59
CA ASP A 156 -6.81 -6.02 -20.82
C ASP A 156 -6.29 -7.13 -19.92
N GLU A 157 -5.29 -7.89 -20.38
CA GLU A 157 -4.67 -8.94 -19.57
C GLU A 157 -4.02 -8.36 -18.32
N LEU A 158 -3.31 -7.23 -18.46
CA LEU A 158 -2.70 -6.56 -17.32
C LEU A 158 -3.78 -6.03 -16.36
N ARG A 159 -4.87 -5.44 -16.85
CA ARG A 159 -5.96 -4.96 -15.99
C ARG A 159 -6.60 -6.08 -15.18
N ILE A 160 -6.86 -7.23 -15.81
CA ILE A 160 -7.39 -8.42 -15.15
C ILE A 160 -6.40 -8.88 -14.06
N ASP A 161 -5.11 -9.01 -14.40
CA ASP A 161 -4.06 -9.41 -13.46
C ASP A 161 -3.94 -8.46 -12.25
N LEU A 162 -4.14 -7.17 -12.47
CA LEU A 162 -4.14 -6.17 -11.39
C LEU A 162 -5.36 -6.35 -10.49
N HIS A 163 -6.54 -6.51 -11.07
CA HIS A 163 -7.78 -6.68 -10.32
C HIS A 163 -7.77 -7.96 -9.48
N ASP A 164 -7.24 -9.07 -10.02
CA ASP A 164 -7.16 -10.36 -9.31
C ASP A 164 -6.16 -10.35 -8.15
N ARG A 165 -5.15 -9.48 -8.20
CA ARG A 165 -4.05 -9.43 -7.23
C ARG A 165 -4.19 -8.31 -6.21
N ALA A 166 -4.89 -7.24 -6.55
CA ALA A 166 -5.21 -6.17 -5.61
C ALA A 166 -6.15 -6.70 -4.51
N THR A 167 -5.94 -6.23 -3.29
CA THR A 167 -6.98 -6.36 -2.25
C THR A 167 -8.13 -5.39 -2.56
N PRO A 168 -9.35 -5.68 -2.10
CA PRO A 168 -10.48 -4.76 -2.26
C PRO A 168 -10.15 -3.34 -1.80
N GLU A 169 -9.46 -3.21 -0.67
CA GLU A 169 -9.05 -1.93 -0.08
C GLU A 169 -8.03 -1.16 -0.94
N GLU A 170 -7.16 -1.86 -1.66
CA GLU A 170 -6.21 -1.25 -2.60
C GLU A 170 -6.91 -0.77 -3.89
N TRP A 171 -7.84 -1.57 -4.41
CA TRP A 171 -8.51 -1.29 -5.68
C TRP A 171 -9.55 -0.18 -5.54
N GLN A 172 -10.39 -0.31 -4.53
CA GLN A 172 -11.39 0.67 -4.11
C GLN A 172 -11.11 1.00 -2.65
N PRO A 173 -10.33 2.05 -2.36
CA PRO A 173 -10.22 2.55 -1.01
C PRO A 173 -11.64 2.95 -0.59
N GLY A 174 -12.29 2.14 0.23
CA GLY A 174 -13.56 2.51 0.84
C GLY A 174 -13.34 3.87 1.52
N SER A 175 -14.38 4.70 1.55
CA SER A 175 -14.37 5.90 2.39
C SER A 175 -14.25 5.44 3.85
N THR A 176 -13.04 5.14 4.31
CA THR A 176 -12.75 4.87 5.72
C THR A 176 -12.90 6.21 6.43
N ASN A 177 -14.16 6.51 6.78
CA ASN A 177 -14.52 7.66 7.58
C ASN A 177 -13.81 7.51 8.94
N PRO A 178 -12.80 8.33 9.28
CA PRO A 178 -12.05 8.19 10.53
C PRO A 178 -12.91 8.45 11.78
N GLN A 179 -14.15 8.92 11.62
CA GLN A 179 -15.05 9.30 12.69
C GLN A 179 -16.12 8.27 13.09
N ALA A 180 -16.19 7.09 12.44
CA ALA A 180 -17.22 6.10 12.77
C ALA A 180 -17.08 5.49 14.20
N GLY A 181 -16.01 5.80 14.94
CA GLY A 181 -15.78 5.35 16.31
C GLY A 181 -16.02 6.40 17.42
N LEU A 182 -16.39 7.64 17.11
CA LEU A 182 -16.43 8.73 18.12
C LEU A 182 -17.79 9.40 18.33
N PHE A 183 -18.79 9.15 17.48
CA PHE A 183 -20.15 9.62 17.68
C PHE A 183 -21.19 8.58 17.24
N THR A 184 -21.28 7.45 17.95
CA THR A 184 -22.56 6.75 18.04
C THR A 184 -23.46 7.52 19.02
N ALA A 185 -23.94 8.68 18.57
CA ALA A 185 -25.06 9.32 19.26
C ALA A 185 -26.28 8.42 19.09
N THR A 186 -26.68 7.76 20.18
CA THR A 186 -27.98 7.08 20.26
C THR A 186 -29.07 8.12 19.98
N PRO A 187 -29.98 7.91 19.01
CA PRO A 187 -31.09 8.83 18.84
C PRO A 187 -32.02 8.68 20.04
N ILE A 188 -32.12 9.73 20.87
CA ILE A 188 -33.25 9.91 21.77
C ILE A 188 -34.37 10.51 20.93
N ALA A 189 -35.35 9.70 20.53
CA ALA A 189 -36.65 10.14 20.04
C ALA A 189 -37.70 9.50 20.96
N SER A 190 -38.14 10.22 22.00
CA SER A 190 -39.34 11.07 22.04
C SER A 190 -40.61 10.29 22.43
N ARG A 191 -41.00 10.45 23.70
CA ARG A 191 -42.35 10.15 24.19
C ARG A 191 -43.35 11.15 23.60
N VAL A 192 -44.42 10.69 22.93
CA VAL A 192 -45.80 11.22 22.95
C VAL A 192 -46.71 10.07 22.45
N ALA A 193 -47.33 9.30 23.35
CA ALA A 193 -48.75 9.35 23.73
C ALA A 193 -49.75 8.96 22.61
N GLU A 194 -50.29 7.75 22.72
CA GLU A 194 -51.67 7.44 22.35
C GLU A 194 -52.33 6.70 23.53
N GLN A 195 -53.31 7.35 24.15
CA GLN A 195 -54.35 6.72 24.97
C GLN A 195 -55.34 6.06 24.02
N SER A 196 -55.85 4.87 24.31
CA SER A 196 -57.17 4.63 24.93
C SER A 196 -57.49 3.13 24.65
N VAL A 197 -58.18 2.32 25.45
CA VAL A 197 -59.43 2.45 26.23
C VAL A 197 -59.47 1.27 27.24
N GLU A 198 -60.02 1.52 28.43
CA GLU A 198 -60.76 0.66 29.42
C GLU A 198 -60.56 -0.89 29.44
N SER A 199 -60.65 -1.65 30.53
CA SER A 199 -61.42 -1.51 31.76
C SER A 199 -61.09 -2.71 32.70
N VAL A 200 -61.09 -2.46 34.02
CA VAL A 200 -61.69 -3.33 35.06
C VAL A 200 -61.05 -4.71 35.36
N TYR A 201 -60.32 -4.81 36.48
CA TYR A 201 -60.71 -5.54 37.72
C TYR A 201 -59.51 -5.59 38.69
N ALA A 202 -59.66 -5.01 39.88
CA ALA A 202 -58.91 -5.39 41.09
C ALA A 202 -59.80 -6.39 41.87
N PRO A 203 -59.32 -7.35 42.71
CA PRO A 203 -58.53 -6.96 43.89
C PRO A 203 -57.55 -8.00 44.50
N LYS A 204 -56.67 -7.48 45.39
CA LYS A 204 -56.13 -8.07 46.65
C LYS A 204 -55.33 -9.38 46.56
N THR A 205 -54.12 -9.45 47.12
CA THR A 205 -53.90 -9.67 48.56
C THR A 205 -52.46 -9.36 49.02
N SER A 206 -52.35 -9.03 50.30
CA SER A 206 -51.18 -8.57 51.08
C SER A 206 -50.02 -9.59 51.26
N PRO A 207 -48.86 -9.14 51.78
CA PRO A 207 -47.63 -9.93 51.92
C PRO A 207 -47.44 -10.53 53.33
N ALA A 208 -46.76 -11.69 53.43
CA ALA A 208 -46.04 -12.25 54.60
C ALA A 208 -45.45 -13.61 54.16
N ALA A 209 -44.27 -14.10 54.54
CA ALA A 209 -43.29 -13.80 55.60
C ALA A 209 -41.91 -14.40 55.21
N PRO A 210 -40.81 -14.12 55.92
CA PRO A 210 -39.67 -15.03 56.01
C PRO A 210 -39.73 -15.84 57.31
N GLY A 211 -39.63 -17.16 57.20
CA GLY A 211 -39.60 -18.13 58.31
C GLY A 211 -39.59 -19.54 57.78
#